data_AF-A0A3D2P9L3-F1
#
_entry.id   AF-A0A3D2P9L3-F1
#
_cell.length_a   1.000
_cell.length_b   1.000
_cell.length_c   1.000
_cell.angle_alpha   90.00
_cell.angle_beta   90.00
_cell.angle_gamma   90.00
#
_symmetry.space_group_name_H-M   'P 1'
#
loop_
_entity.id
_entity.type
_entity.pdbx_description
1 polymer ?
#
loop_
_entity_poly.entity_id
_entity_poly.type
_entity_poly.pdbx_seq_one_letter_code
_entity_poly.pdbx_strand_id
1 'polypeptide(L)' 'QTKYLKSDDWKKIKFLKQKDLASKMGVHPSVINRMLQYRSIETPWGEEKPLKYFFTGKKKEIQNLIRDILEEEK' A
#
# COMPACT_ATOMS: atom_id res chain seq x y z
N GLN A 1 7.71 -4.92 -0.59
CA GLN A 1 7.09 -4.18 -1.70
C GLN A 1 7.95 -4.21 -2.98
N THR A 2 8.92 -5.13 -3.08
CA THR A 2 9.95 -5.12 -4.15
C THR A 2 9.39 -5.21 -5.57
N LYS A 3 8.34 -6.01 -5.80
CA LYS A 3 7.77 -6.15 -7.15
C LYS A 3 7.21 -4.82 -7.65
N TYR A 4 6.33 -4.19 -6.88
CA TYR A 4 5.81 -2.85 -7.18
C TYR A 4 6.93 -1.82 -7.38
N LEU A 5 7.86 -1.70 -6.42
CA LEU A 5 8.94 -0.70 -6.45
C LEU A 5 9.92 -0.87 -7.62
N LYS A 6 9.94 -2.02 -8.31
CA LYS A 6 10.78 -2.25 -9.49
C LYS A 6 10.05 -2.01 -10.81
N SER A 7 8.72 -2.07 -10.83
CA SER A 7 7.95 -2.05 -12.07
C SER A 7 6.99 -0.88 -12.21
N ASP A 8 6.77 -0.12 -11.14
CA ASP A 8 5.72 0.91 -11.00
C ASP A 8 4.27 0.41 -11.25
N ASP A 9 4.12 -0.87 -11.57
CA ASP A 9 2.85 -1.54 -11.74
C ASP A 9 2.11 -1.73 -10.41
N TRP A 10 1.08 -0.92 -10.20
CA TRP A 10 0.27 -0.92 -8.99
C TRP A 10 -0.38 -2.28 -8.70
N LYS A 11 -0.62 -3.13 -9.71
CA LYS A 11 -1.16 -4.49 -9.55
C LYS A 11 -0.21 -5.38 -8.75
N LYS A 12 1.07 -5.00 -8.63
CA LYS A 12 2.11 -5.72 -7.89
C LYS A 12 2.33 -5.21 -6.45
N ILE A 13 1.48 -4.30 -5.96
CA ILE A 13 1.51 -3.87 -4.56
C ILE A 13 1.14 -5.05 -3.68
N LYS A 14 1.99 -5.38 -2.70
CA LYS A 14 1.69 -6.43 -1.72
C LYS A 14 0.78 -5.87 -0.63
N PHE A 15 -0.29 -6.57 -0.28
CA PHE A 15 -1.14 -6.20 0.85
C PHE A 15 -0.40 -6.39 2.18
N LEU A 16 -0.36 -5.31 2.95
CA LEU A 16 0.19 -5.29 4.29
C LEU A 16 -0.84 -4.63 5.20
N LYS A 17 -1.39 -5.39 6.14
CA LYS A 17 -2.26 -4.80 7.16
C LYS A 17 -1.40 -4.13 8.23
N GLN A 18 -1.81 -2.94 8.65
CA GLN A 18 -1.16 -2.24 9.77
C GLN A 18 -1.19 -3.07 11.06
N LYS A 19 -2.24 -3.85 11.29
CA LYS A 19 -2.35 -4.77 12.44
C LYS A 19 -1.25 -5.84 12.42
N ASP A 20 -0.97 -6.43 11.26
CA ASP A 20 0.04 -7.48 11.15
C ASP A 20 1.44 -6.92 11.42
N LEU A 21 1.71 -5.67 10.96
CA LEU A 21 2.94 -4.96 11.28
C LEU A 21 3.03 -4.62 12.77
N ALA A 22 1.96 -4.13 13.37
CA ALA A 22 1.89 -3.81 14.79
C ALA A 22 2.19 -5.03 15.67
N SER A 23 1.58 -6.18 15.37
CA SER A 23 1.85 -7.44 16.07
C SER A 23 3.30 -7.89 15.93
N LYS A 24 3.89 -7.77 14.73
CA LYS A 24 5.31 -8.12 14.52
C LYS A 24 6.28 -7.21 15.27
N MET A 25 5.92 -5.94 15.43
CA MET A 25 6.75 -4.96 16.12
C MET A 25 6.48 -4.90 17.64
N GLY A 26 5.49 -5.66 18.15
CA GLY A 26 5.12 -5.63 19.57
C GLY A 26 4.54 -4.29 20.04
N VAL A 27 3.92 -3.53 19.14
CA VAL A 27 3.36 -2.19 19.45
C VAL A 27 1.86 -2.14 19.20
N HIS A 28 1.18 -1.20 19.84
CA HIS A 28 -0.24 -0.97 19.59
C HIS A 28 -0.48 -0.44 18.16
N PRO A 29 -1.53 -0.86 17.44
CA PRO A 29 -1.81 -0.40 16.07
C PRO A 29 -1.91 1.12 15.89
N SER A 30 -2.29 1.86 16.93
CA SER A 30 -2.30 3.33 16.89
C SER A 30 -0.92 3.95 16.70
N VAL A 31 0.15 3.29 17.19
CA VAL A 31 1.54 3.72 16.99
C VAL A 31 1.90 3.62 15.51
N ILE A 32 1.60 2.47 14.89
CA ILE A 32 1.82 2.27 13.46
C ILE A 32 0.99 3.26 12.64
N ASN A 33 -0.28 3.47 12.98
CA ASN A 33 -1.12 4.43 12.25
C ASN A 33 -0.54 5.86 12.32
N ARG A 34 -0.13 6.33 13.51
CA ARG A 34 0.51 7.64 13.69
C ARG A 34 1.82 7.75 12.90
N MET A 35 2.65 6.70 12.91
CA MET A 35 3.88 6.66 12.13
C MET A 35 3.60 6.81 10.63
N LEU A 36 2.58 6.11 10.11
CA LEU A 36 2.24 6.13 8.68
C LEU A 36 1.55 7.42 8.23
N GLN A 37 0.86 8.13 9.13
CA GLN A 37 0.00 9.26 8.78
C GLN A 37 0.77 10.52 8.34
N TYR A 38 1.97 10.74 8.88
CA TYR A 38 2.76 11.95 8.65
C TYR A 38 4.10 11.67 7.97
N ARG A 39 4.17 10.57 7.23
CA ARG A 39 5.39 10.11 6.58
C ARG A 39 5.11 9.70 5.15
N SER A 40 6.01 10.10 4.29
CA SER A 40 6.08 9.77 2.87
C SER A 40 7.44 9.17 2.57
N ILE A 41 7.54 8.53 1.41
CA ILE A 41 8.81 8.10 0.84
C ILE A 41 8.86 8.53 -0.62
N GLU A 42 10.04 8.90 -1.06
CA GLU A 42 10.34 9.01 -2.48
C GLU A 42 10.46 7.61 -3.07
N THR A 43 9.78 7.39 -4.17
CA THR A 43 9.82 6.12 -4.91
C THR A 43 10.98 6.11 -5.90
N PRO A 44 11.42 4.92 -6.38
CA PRO A 44 12.53 4.82 -7.34
C PRO A 44 12.33 5.57 -8.66
N TRP A 45 11.10 5.96 -8.99
CA TRP A 45 10.74 6.73 -10.17
C TRP A 45 10.52 8.24 -9.88
N GLY A 46 10.95 8.72 -8.71
CA GLY A 46 10.95 10.14 -8.36
C GLY A 46 9.61 10.70 -7.89
N GLU A 47 8.62 9.84 -7.61
CA GLU A 47 7.34 10.27 -7.07
C GLU A 47 7.32 10.15 -5.54
N GLU A 48 6.86 11.19 -4.84
CA GLU A 48 6.62 11.13 -3.41
C GLU A 48 5.28 10.44 -3.10
N LYS A 49 5.31 9.34 -2.34
CA LYS A 49 4.10 8.61 -1.92
C LYS A 49 3.97 8.56 -0.40
N PRO A 50 2.77 8.86 0.15
CA PRO A 50 2.50 8.63 1.57
C PRO A 50 2.74 7.15 1.94
N LEU A 51 3.35 6.87 3.10
CA LEU A 51 3.60 5.49 3.51
C LEU A 51 2.30 4.67 3.59
N LYS A 52 1.19 5.29 3.98
CA LYS A 52 -0.14 4.66 4.01
C LYS A 52 -0.59 4.07 2.67
N TYR A 53 -0.07 4.58 1.55
CA TYR A 53 -0.33 4.04 0.22
C TYR A 53 0.05 2.56 0.09
N PHE A 54 1.11 2.13 0.79
CA PHE A 54 1.61 0.76 0.74
C PHE A 54 0.92 -0.21 1.71
N PHE A 55 0.02 0.31 2.56
CA PHE A 55 -0.72 -0.45 3.58
C PHE A 55 -2.22 -0.50 3.24
N THR A 56 -2.53 -0.97 2.02
CA THR A 56 -3.91 -1.14 1.56
C THR A 56 -4.56 -2.37 2.20
N GLY A 57 -5.85 -2.23 2.54
CA GLY A 57 -6.68 -3.36 2.95
C GLY A 57 -7.25 -4.12 1.75
N LYS A 58 -7.65 -5.38 1.96
CA LYS A 58 -8.28 -6.26 0.94
C LYS A 58 -9.46 -5.61 0.20
N LYS A 59 -10.22 -4.72 0.84
CA LYS A 59 -11.34 -4.01 0.17
C LYS A 59 -10.84 -3.12 -0.98
N LYS A 60 -9.72 -2.43 -0.80
CA LYS A 60 -9.17 -1.50 -1.79
C LYS A 60 -8.51 -2.24 -2.97
N GLU A 61 -7.96 -3.43 -2.71
CA GLU A 61 -7.52 -4.38 -3.75
C GLU A 61 -8.68 -4.72 -4.69
N ILE A 62 -9.77 -5.22 -4.12
CA ILE A 62 -10.95 -5.65 -4.87
C ILE A 62 -11.50 -4.48 -5.69
N GLN A 63 -11.57 -3.29 -5.12
CA GLN A 63 -12.01 -2.08 -5.84
C GLN A 63 -11.10 -1.76 -7.03
N ASN A 64 -9.78 -1.86 -6.86
CA ASN A 64 -8.86 -1.58 -7.96
C ASN A 64 -8.93 -2.65 -9.05
N LEU A 65 -9.08 -3.94 -8.69
CA LEU A 65 -9.24 -5.04 -9.64
C LEU A 65 -10.55 -4.90 -10.44
N ILE A 66 -11.65 -4.55 -9.77
CA ILE A 66 -12.93 -4.27 -10.45
C ILE A 66 -12.75 -3.13 -11.46
N ARG A 67 -12.02 -2.06 -11.08
CA ARG A 67 -11.76 -0.95 -11.99
C ARG A 67 -10.97 -1.38 -13.23
N ASP A 68 -9.97 -2.25 -13.09
CA ASP A 68 -9.24 -2.77 -14.26
C ASP A 68 -10.15 -3.52 -15.22
N ILE A 69 -11.00 -4.40 -14.70
CA ILE A 69 -11.93 -5.19 -15.53
C ILE A 69 -12.85 -4.25 -16.31
N LEU A 70 -13.34 -3.18 -15.66
CA LEU A 70 -14.17 -2.16 -16.31
C LEU A 70 -13.41 -1.32 -17.36
N GLU A 71 -12.10 -1.14 -17.20
CA GLU A 71 -11.25 -0.45 -18.17
C GLU A 71 -10.92 -1.34 -19.37
N GLU A 72 -10.80 -2.66 -19.18
CA GLU A 72 -10.58 -3.66 -20.24
C GLU A 72 -11.84 -3.95 -21.07
N GLU A 73 -13.05 -3.75 -20.52
CA GLU A 73 -14.33 -3.90 -21.24
C GLU A 73 -14.73 -2.67 -22.09
N LYS A 74 -13.95 -1.60 -22.08
CA LYS A 74 -14.19 -0.36 -22.84
C LYS A 74 -13.48 -0.34 -24.19
#